data_AF-A0A554KT20-F1
#
_entry.id   AF-A0A554KT20-F1
#
_cell.length_a   1.000
_cell.length_b   1.000
_cell.length_c   1.000
_cell.angle_alpha   90.00
_cell.angle_beta   90.00
_cell.angle_gamma   90.00
#
_symmetry.space_group_name_H-M   'P 1'
#
loop_
_entity.id
_entity.type
_entity.pdbx_description
1 polymer ?
#
loop_
_entity_poly.entity_id
_entity_poly.type
_entity_poly.pdbx_seq_one_letter_code
_entity_poly.pdbx_strand_id
1 'polypeptide(L)'
;MIHKDIRIPFEIEDRRYEAVGFLDENEKFVTGDVVLARTAGENNGAVTDEDALFIKDHVRLLAAELSEYHLVTNQREPGNSRSIKIFCSHGCHDGRWWDFWNSLDRWWHSDELVVRRLP
;
A
#
# COMPACT_ATOMS: atom_id res chain seq x y z
N MET A 1 8.15 -13.93 11.68
CA MET A 1 6.90 -13.21 11.41
C MET A 1 6.61 -13.39 9.93
N ILE A 2 5.43 -13.88 9.57
CA ILE A 2 5.06 -14.03 8.17
C ILE A 2 4.66 -12.65 7.68
N HIS A 3 4.99 -12.29 6.45
CA HIS A 3 4.68 -10.96 5.92
C HIS A 3 3.17 -10.64 6.00
N LYS A 4 2.30 -11.63 5.73
CA LYS A 4 0.85 -11.51 5.92
C LYS A 4 0.40 -11.23 7.36
N ASP A 5 1.25 -11.40 8.37
CA ASP A 5 0.95 -11.03 9.76
C ASP A 5 1.23 -9.54 10.04
N ILE A 6 1.94 -8.84 9.15
CA ILE A 6 2.27 -7.41 9.32
C ILE A 6 0.96 -6.60 9.30
N ARG A 7 0.73 -5.85 10.37
CA ARG A 7 -0.36 -4.88 10.54
C ARG A 7 0.23 -3.63 11.19
N ILE A 8 0.38 -2.55 10.43
CA ILE A 8 0.91 -1.28 10.93
C ILE A 8 -0.24 -0.26 10.91
N PRO A 9 -0.90 0.00 12.05
CA PRO A 9 -1.92 1.04 12.12
C PRO A 9 -1.29 2.43 12.04
N PHE A 10 -1.93 3.34 11.33
CA PHE A 10 -1.52 4.74 11.29
C PHE A 10 -2.72 5.68 11.18
N GLU A 11 -2.52 6.92 11.58
CA GLU A 11 -3.56 7.94 11.58
C GLU A 11 -3.02 9.19 10.87
N ILE A 12 -3.87 9.76 10.03
CA ILE A 12 -3.62 11.03 9.36
C ILE A 12 -4.79 11.92 9.76
N GLU A 13 -4.56 12.94 10.59
CA GLU A 13 -5.64 13.79 11.10
C GLU A 13 -6.74 12.98 11.81
N ASP A 14 -7.98 12.98 11.33
CA ASP A 14 -9.12 12.22 11.86
C ASP A 14 -9.33 10.87 11.16
N ARG A 15 -8.38 10.50 10.28
CA ARG A 15 -8.49 9.39 9.35
C ARG A 15 -7.56 8.24 9.74
N ARG A 16 -8.16 7.13 10.16
CA ARG A 16 -7.44 5.91 10.57
C ARG A 16 -7.27 4.93 9.42
N TYR A 17 -6.07 4.39 9.30
CA TYR A 17 -5.66 3.44 8.28
C TYR A 17 -4.81 2.34 8.89
N GLU A 18 -4.54 1.31 8.09
CA GLU A 18 -3.49 0.35 8.39
C GLU A 18 -2.83 -0.15 7.11
N ALA A 19 -1.53 -0.43 7.20
CA ALA A 19 -0.75 -1.04 6.14
C ALA A 19 -0.55 -2.53 6.46
N VAL A 20 -0.88 -3.40 5.49
CA VAL A 20 -0.95 -4.85 5.72
C VAL A 20 -0.21 -5.66 4.68
N GLY A 21 0.50 -6.70 5.13
CA GLY A 21 1.16 -7.62 4.22
C GLY A 21 0.20 -8.67 3.65
N PHE A 22 0.59 -9.29 2.53
CA PHE A 22 -0.23 -10.24 1.77
C PHE A 22 0.44 -11.59 1.45
N LEU A 23 1.77 -11.71 1.56
CA LEU A 23 2.53 -12.95 1.33
C LEU A 23 2.35 -13.98 2.46
N ASP A 24 1.94 -15.20 2.10
CA ASP A 24 1.87 -16.37 2.98
C ASP A 24 3.28 -16.92 3.30
N GLU A 25 3.36 -17.93 4.17
CA GLU A 25 4.62 -18.55 4.56
C GLU A 25 5.37 -19.11 3.33
N ASN A 26 6.67 -18.84 3.24
CA ASN A 26 7.57 -19.25 2.15
C ASN A 26 7.33 -18.60 0.79
N GLU A 27 6.37 -17.68 0.64
CA GLU A 27 6.21 -16.91 -0.59
C GLU A 27 7.24 -15.78 -0.65
N LYS A 28 7.99 -15.73 -1.76
CA LYS A 28 8.92 -14.62 -2.05
C LYS A 28 8.27 -13.47 -2.80
N PHE A 29 7.20 -13.77 -3.54
CA PHE A 29 6.46 -12.83 -4.34
C PHE A 29 5.11 -13.45 -4.76
N VAL A 30 4.17 -12.60 -5.19
CA VAL A 30 2.92 -13.01 -5.85
C VAL A 30 2.56 -12.05 -7.00
N THR A 31 1.56 -12.40 -7.80
CA THR A 31 1.02 -11.51 -8.84
C THR A 31 0.09 -10.45 -8.24
N GLY A 32 -0.12 -9.34 -8.95
CA GLY A 32 -1.03 -8.29 -8.48
C GLY A 32 -2.46 -8.76 -8.27
N ASP A 33 -2.94 -9.72 -9.07
CA ASP A 33 -4.27 -10.32 -8.87
C ASP A 33 -4.39 -11.07 -7.54
N VAL A 34 -3.30 -11.72 -7.10
CA VAL A 34 -3.25 -12.36 -5.78
C VAL A 34 -3.20 -11.32 -4.65
N VAL A 35 -2.46 -10.23 -4.82
CA VAL A 35 -2.48 -9.10 -3.87
C VAL A 35 -3.90 -8.59 -3.69
N LEU A 36 -4.60 -8.30 -4.79
CA LEU A 36 -5.98 -7.83 -4.75
C LEU A 36 -6.92 -8.87 -4.14
N ALA A 37 -6.85 -10.14 -4.55
CA ALA A 37 -7.72 -11.19 -4.03
C ALA A 37 -7.57 -11.38 -2.51
N ARG A 38 -6.34 -11.32 -1.99
CA ARG A 38 -6.04 -11.49 -0.56
C ARG A 38 -6.41 -10.28 0.28
N THR A 39 -6.53 -9.11 -0.33
CA THR A 39 -6.82 -7.86 0.38
C THR A 39 -8.22 -7.31 0.12
N ALA A 40 -8.95 -7.83 -0.88
CA ALA A 40 -10.32 -7.41 -1.22
C ALA A 40 -11.39 -7.78 -0.19
N GLY A 41 -11.08 -8.66 0.76
CA GLY A 41 -12.02 -9.18 1.77
C GLY A 41 -11.93 -8.45 3.11
N GLU A 42 -11.35 -9.13 4.12
CA GLU A 42 -11.30 -8.63 5.50
C GLU A 42 -10.63 -7.25 5.59
N ASN A 43 -11.27 -6.32 6.30
CA ASN A 43 -10.77 -4.98 6.63
C ASN A 43 -10.80 -3.96 5.47
N ASN A 44 -11.93 -3.88 4.74
CA ASN A 44 -12.30 -2.81 3.80
C ASN A 44 -11.56 -2.71 2.47
N GLY A 45 -10.76 -3.70 2.07
CA GLY A 45 -10.07 -3.61 0.78
C GLY A 45 -8.94 -2.58 0.76
N ALA A 46 -8.18 -2.57 -0.33
CA ALA A 46 -7.21 -1.50 -0.57
C ALA A 46 -7.94 -0.16 -0.80
N VAL A 47 -7.44 0.92 -0.21
CA VAL A 47 -8.03 2.28 -0.32
C VAL A 47 -8.13 2.73 -1.78
N THR A 48 -9.24 3.37 -2.15
CA THR A 48 -9.51 3.86 -3.51
C THR A 48 -9.19 5.35 -3.66
N ASP A 49 -9.74 6.01 -4.68
CA ASP A 49 -9.35 7.35 -5.13
C ASP A 49 -9.37 8.44 -4.03
N GLU A 50 -10.46 8.56 -3.26
CA GLU A 50 -10.57 9.62 -2.24
C GLU A 50 -9.47 9.49 -1.16
N ASP A 51 -9.33 8.29 -0.59
CA ASP A 51 -8.35 8.03 0.45
C ASP A 51 -6.92 8.10 -0.07
N ALA A 52 -6.66 7.61 -1.29
CA ALA A 52 -5.34 7.71 -1.90
C ALA A 52 -4.93 9.18 -2.14
N LEU A 53 -5.87 10.01 -2.62
CA LEU A 53 -5.62 11.46 -2.76
C LEU A 53 -5.41 12.12 -1.39
N PHE A 54 -6.22 11.77 -0.39
CA PHE A 54 -6.06 12.29 0.96
C PHE A 54 -4.67 11.93 1.55
N ILE A 55 -4.24 10.68 1.42
CA ILE A 55 -2.91 10.23 1.86
C ILE A 55 -1.82 10.99 1.11
N LYS A 56 -1.97 11.19 -0.21
CA LYS A 56 -1.01 11.94 -1.03
C LYS A 56 -0.81 13.36 -0.50
N ASP A 57 -1.90 14.06 -0.21
CA ASP A 57 -1.85 15.45 0.26
C ASP A 57 -1.23 15.56 1.67
N HIS A 58 -1.32 14.49 2.47
CA HIS A 58 -0.85 14.44 3.86
C HIS A 58 0.33 13.49 4.07
N VAL A 59 1.07 13.15 3.01
CA VAL A 59 2.10 12.10 3.04
C VAL A 59 3.23 12.39 4.05
N ARG A 60 3.40 13.66 4.40
CA ARG A 60 4.36 14.13 5.43
C ARG A 60 3.99 13.70 6.85
N LEU A 61 2.74 13.30 7.09
CA LEU A 61 2.23 12.85 8.37
C LEU A 61 2.36 11.33 8.55
N LEU A 62 2.80 10.60 7.52
CA LEU A 62 2.98 9.15 7.61
C LEU A 62 4.05 8.79 8.65
N ALA A 63 3.78 7.74 9.42
CA ALA A 63 4.71 7.22 10.41
C ALA A 63 6.05 6.83 9.79
N ALA A 64 7.16 7.13 10.48
CA ALA A 64 8.50 6.85 9.98
C ALA A 64 8.74 5.36 9.69
N GLU A 65 8.11 4.45 10.43
CA GLU A 65 8.22 3.00 10.20
C GLU A 65 7.63 2.56 8.84
N LEU A 66 6.68 3.33 8.27
CA LEU A 66 6.13 3.04 6.94
C LEU A 66 7.13 3.36 5.82
N SER A 67 8.21 4.08 6.10
CA SER A 67 9.20 4.48 5.09
C SER A 67 9.98 3.31 4.50
N GLU A 68 9.99 2.15 5.18
CA GLU A 68 10.61 0.92 4.70
C GLU A 68 9.76 0.19 3.65
N TYR A 69 8.51 0.62 3.45
CA TYR A 69 7.54 -0.07 2.61
C TYR A 69 7.04 0.79 1.45
N HIS A 70 6.63 0.09 0.41
CA HIS A 70 5.81 0.57 -0.69
C HIS A 70 4.34 0.41 -0.31
N LEU A 71 3.65 1.53 -0.09
CA LEU A 71 2.26 1.58 0.31
C LEU A 71 1.35 1.48 -0.91
N VAL A 72 0.70 0.34 -1.06
CA VAL A 72 -0.12 -0.06 -2.19
C VAL A 72 -1.56 0.36 -1.96
N THR A 73 -2.14 1.06 -2.94
CA THR A 73 -3.57 1.41 -2.96
C THR A 73 -4.31 0.69 -4.07
N ASN A 74 -5.62 0.91 -4.14
CA ASN A 74 -6.48 0.49 -5.24
C ASN A 74 -6.80 1.64 -6.22
N GLN A 75 -6.23 2.83 -6.05
CA GLN A 75 -6.42 3.93 -7.00
C GLN A 75 -5.84 3.53 -8.35
N ARG A 76 -6.65 3.65 -9.41
CA ARG A 76 -6.29 3.24 -10.77
C ARG A 76 -5.75 4.39 -11.59
N GLU A 77 -4.79 4.11 -12.45
CA GLU A 77 -4.33 5.08 -13.44
C GLU A 77 -5.44 5.34 -14.47
N PRO A 78 -5.77 6.62 -14.76
CA PRO A 78 -6.75 6.95 -15.79
C PRO A 78 -6.38 6.32 -17.14
N GLY A 79 -7.27 5.49 -17.67
CA GLY A 79 -7.05 4.78 -18.94
C GLY A 79 -6.25 3.48 -18.84
N ASN A 80 -5.78 3.09 -17.65
CA ASN A 80 -5.05 1.84 -17.43
C ASN A 80 -5.48 1.14 -16.12
N SER A 81 -6.43 0.22 -16.24
CA SER A 81 -6.96 -0.52 -15.09
C SER A 81 -5.96 -1.49 -14.46
N ARG A 82 -4.87 -1.85 -15.15
CA ARG A 82 -3.81 -2.71 -14.60
C ARG A 82 -2.74 -1.92 -13.84
N SER A 83 -2.86 -0.60 -13.76
CA SER A 83 -1.88 0.26 -13.11
C SER A 83 -2.49 0.89 -11.86
N ILE A 84 -1.80 0.75 -10.73
CA ILE A 84 -2.25 1.19 -9.42
C ILE A 84 -1.26 2.14 -8.75
N LYS A 85 -1.77 3.05 -7.92
CA LYS A 85 -0.96 4.04 -7.21
C LYS A 85 -0.24 3.40 -6.03
N ILE A 86 1.07 3.68 -5.92
CA ILE A 86 1.92 3.34 -4.79
C ILE A 86 2.54 4.61 -4.20
N PHE A 87 2.71 4.64 -2.88
CA PHE A 87 3.54 5.62 -2.18
C PHE A 87 4.80 4.98 -1.59
N CYS A 88 5.96 5.61 -1.69
CA CYS A 88 7.17 5.14 -1.01
C CYS A 88 8.05 6.29 -0.53
N SER A 89 8.84 6.03 0.51
CA SER A 89 9.96 6.90 0.91
C SER A 89 11.31 6.21 0.68
N HIS A 90 11.32 4.88 0.58
CA HIS A 90 12.51 4.08 0.37
C HIS A 90 13.23 4.44 -0.94
N GLY A 91 14.56 4.62 -0.88
CA GLY A 91 15.42 4.87 -2.04
C GLY A 91 15.80 6.33 -2.31
N CYS A 92 15.29 7.29 -1.54
CA CYS A 92 15.64 8.70 -1.69
C CYS A 92 16.41 9.23 -0.47
N HIS A 93 17.60 9.79 -0.70
CA HIS A 93 18.50 10.31 0.35
C HIS A 93 17.93 11.45 1.19
N ASP A 94 16.79 12.04 0.80
CA ASP A 94 16.18 13.21 1.43
C ASP A 94 14.96 12.88 2.30
N GLY A 95 14.61 11.60 2.46
CA GLY A 95 13.47 11.15 3.29
C GLY A 95 12.11 11.63 2.77
N ARG A 96 12.04 12.06 1.51
CA ARG A 96 10.77 12.47 0.89
C ARG A 96 9.96 11.26 0.47
N TRP A 97 8.65 11.42 0.57
CA TRP A 97 7.69 10.49 0.00
C TRP A 97 7.41 10.84 -1.46
N TRP A 98 7.23 9.80 -2.26
CA TRP A 98 6.93 9.87 -3.69
C TRP A 98 5.72 9.01 -3.99
N ASP A 99 5.01 9.35 -5.06
CA ASP A 99 3.92 8.55 -5.58
C ASP A 99 4.17 8.21 -7.05
N PHE A 100 3.87 6.99 -7.45
CA PHE A 100 3.99 6.55 -8.84
C PHE A 100 2.98 5.45 -9.16
N TRP A 101 2.81 5.21 -10.46
CA TRP A 101 1.95 4.17 -10.98
C TRP A 101 2.74 2.88 -11.21
N ASN A 102 2.19 1.74 -10.79
CA ASN A 102 2.84 0.46 -10.94
C ASN A 102 1.88 -0.60 -11.49
N SER A 103 2.40 -1.50 -12.32
CA SER A 103 1.58 -2.52 -12.99
C SER A 103 1.27 -3.69 -12.05
N LEU A 104 0.03 -4.16 -12.06
CA LEU A 104 -0.40 -5.40 -11.41
C LEU A 104 0.16 -6.66 -12.09
N ASP A 105 0.67 -6.53 -13.31
CA ASP A 105 1.28 -7.65 -14.05
C ASP A 105 2.72 -7.94 -13.58
N ARG A 106 3.27 -7.12 -12.66
CA ARG A 106 4.57 -7.35 -12.04
C ARG A 106 4.50 -8.34 -10.87
N TRP A 107 5.69 -8.64 -10.34
CA TRP A 107 5.90 -9.44 -9.14
C TRP A 107 5.91 -8.52 -7.93
N TRP A 108 5.10 -8.84 -6.93
CA TRP A 108 4.93 -8.08 -5.69
C TRP A 108 5.60 -8.84 -4.55
N HIS A 109 6.41 -8.16 -3.77
CA HIS A 109 7.37 -8.69 -2.82
C HIS A 109 6.98 -8.34 -1.37
N SER A 110 7.94 -8.47 -0.44
CA SER A 110 7.74 -8.24 0.99
C SER A 110 7.98 -6.80 1.42
N ASP A 111 8.44 -5.93 0.51
CA ASP A 111 8.54 -4.49 0.72
C ASP A 111 7.21 -3.78 0.41
N GLU A 112 6.20 -4.46 -0.15
CA GLU A 112 4.88 -3.88 -0.40
C GLU A 112 3.86 -4.20 0.69
N LEU A 113 3.19 -3.16 1.19
CA LEU A 113 2.05 -3.28 2.10
C LEU A 113 0.81 -2.63 1.49
N VAL A 114 -0.33 -3.30 1.60
CA VAL A 114 -1.62 -2.76 1.14
C VAL A 114 -2.19 -1.83 2.20
N VAL A 115 -2.56 -0.62 1.80
CA VAL A 115 -3.22 0.35 2.68
C VAL A 115 -4.72 0.13 2.64
N ARG A 116 -5.33 0.03 3.82
CA ARG A 116 -6.77 -0.09 3.99
C ARG A 116 -7.31 0.88 5.03
N ARG A 117 -8.60 1.18 4.92
CA ARG A 117 -9.29 2.13 5.79
C ARG A 117 -9.85 1.45 7.03
N LEU A 118 -9.57 1.99 8.21
CA LEU A 118 -10.16 1.54 9.48
C LEU A 118 -11.49 2.28 9.78
N PRO A 119 -12.43 1.65 10.50
CA PRO A 119 -13.63 2.31 11.02
C PRO A 119 -13.31 3.43 12.02
#